data_AF-A0A5C8FQA4-F1
#
_entry.id   AF-A0A5C8FQA4-F1
#
_cell.length_a   1.000
_cell.length_b   1.000
_cell.length_c   1.000
_cell.angle_alpha   90.00
_cell.angle_beta   90.00
_cell.angle_gamma   90.00
#
_symmetry.space_group_name_H-M   'P 1'
#
loop_
_entity.id
_entity.type
_entity.pdbx_description
1 polymer ?
#
loop_
_entity_poly.entity_id
_entity_poly.type
_entity_poly.pdbx_seq_one_letter_code
_entity_poly.pdbx_strand_id
1 'polypeptide(L)'
;MLSKNASFIPAKPLKFSKEAKDIFEAGRELWKYYHKHDLININASYYDIRKFFQGVDSKSGRMNNKSIDETYNKLIGNLRERMKILAKKIEPKIYEFGFLKK
;
A
#
# COMPACT_ATOMS: atom_id res chain seq x y z
N MET A 1 26.28 19.60 -19.68
CA MET A 1 25.36 18.95 -20.63
C MET A 1 24.99 17.59 -20.06
N LEU A 2 23.73 17.38 -19.66
CA LEU A 2 23.28 16.03 -19.29
C LEU A 2 23.19 15.20 -20.58
N SER A 3 23.90 14.08 -20.60
CA SER A 3 23.97 13.13 -21.72
C SER A 3 22.57 12.72 -22.15
N LYS A 4 22.22 12.95 -23.41
CA LYS A 4 20.92 12.66 -24.03
C LYS A 4 20.60 11.17 -24.19
N ASN A 5 21.43 10.24 -23.69
CA ASN A 5 21.32 8.80 -23.99
C ASN A 5 21.22 7.86 -22.78
N ALA A 6 20.95 8.36 -21.57
CA ALA A 6 20.69 7.47 -20.43
C ALA A 6 19.22 7.02 -20.44
N SER A 7 18.95 5.77 -20.84
CA SER A 7 17.64 5.16 -20.60
C SER A 7 17.40 5.09 -19.08
N PHE A 8 16.38 5.78 -18.60
CA PHE A 8 15.92 5.68 -17.20
C PHE A 8 15.18 4.37 -16.91
N ILE A 9 14.88 3.59 -17.97
CA ILE A 9 14.30 2.25 -17.84
C ILE A 9 15.45 1.27 -17.56
N PRO A 10 15.46 0.60 -16.40
CA PRO A 10 16.50 -0.37 -16.07
C PRO A 10 16.45 -1.57 -17.03
N ALA A 11 17.59 -1.90 -17.65
CA ALA A 11 17.71 -3.09 -18.51
C ALA A 11 17.81 -4.41 -17.71
N LYS A 12 18.06 -4.32 -16.39
CA LYS A 12 18.14 -5.48 -15.47
C LYS A 12 16.88 -5.53 -14.59
N PRO A 13 16.42 -6.73 -14.19
CA PRO A 13 15.29 -6.87 -13.28
C PRO A 13 15.48 -6.07 -11.99
N LEU A 14 14.41 -5.41 -11.54
CA LEU A 14 14.40 -4.68 -10.28
C LEU A 14 14.59 -5.65 -9.11
N LYS A 15 15.57 -5.34 -8.23
CA LYS A 15 15.78 -6.08 -7.00
C LYS A 15 15.12 -5.32 -5.84
N PHE A 16 14.04 -5.89 -5.32
CA PHE A 16 13.33 -5.34 -4.17
C PHE A 16 14.06 -5.66 -2.86
N SER A 17 14.08 -4.70 -1.94
CA SER A 17 14.56 -4.92 -0.57
C SER A 17 13.65 -5.90 0.17
N LYS A 18 14.11 -6.36 1.34
CA LYS A 18 13.29 -7.19 2.22
C LYS A 18 11.99 -6.48 2.61
N GLU A 19 12.06 -5.21 3.00
CA GLU A 19 10.92 -4.41 3.44
C GLU A 19 9.87 -4.22 2.33
N ALA A 20 10.32 -4.03 1.08
CA ALA A 20 9.41 -3.95 -0.06
C ALA A 20 8.67 -5.29 -0.28
N LYS A 21 9.39 -6.41 -0.20
CA LYS A 21 8.78 -7.76 -0.29
C LYS A 21 7.82 -8.03 0.87
N ASP A 22 8.16 -7.60 2.08
CA ASP A 22 7.29 -7.75 3.26
C ASP A 22 5.96 -6.98 3.08
N ILE A 23 5.96 -5.81 2.44
CA ILE A 23 4.72 -5.08 2.07
C ILE A 23 3.92 -5.84 1.01
N PHE A 24 4.58 -6.36 -0.02
CA PHE A 24 3.91 -7.12 -1.07
C PHE A 24 3.18 -8.32 -0.50
N GLU A 25 3.80 -9.02 0.45
CA GLU A 25 3.18 -10.15 1.12
C GLU A 25 2.02 -9.71 2.01
N ALA A 26 2.18 -8.67 2.83
CA ALA A 26 1.10 -8.15 3.67
C ALA A 26 -0.10 -7.67 2.84
N GLY A 27 0.15 -7.02 1.70
CA GLY A 27 -0.88 -6.59 0.76
C GLY A 27 -1.58 -7.76 0.09
N ARG A 28 -0.83 -8.81 -0.29
CA ARG A 28 -1.36 -10.05 -0.87
C ARG A 28 -2.28 -10.77 0.11
N GLU A 29 -1.93 -10.85 1.39
CA GLU A 29 -2.77 -11.50 2.40
C GLU A 29 -4.08 -10.74 2.63
N LEU A 30 -4.04 -9.40 2.68
CA LEU A 30 -5.26 -8.59 2.72
C LEU A 30 -6.12 -8.78 1.47
N TRP A 31 -5.49 -8.80 0.29
CA TRP A 31 -6.17 -9.03 -0.99
C TRP A 31 -6.82 -10.41 -1.05
N LYS A 32 -6.11 -11.47 -0.64
CA LYS A 32 -6.66 -12.83 -0.55
C LYS A 32 -7.85 -12.89 0.39
N TYR A 33 -7.77 -12.21 1.54
CA TYR A 33 -8.88 -12.20 2.50
C TYR A 33 -10.12 -11.51 1.94
N TYR A 34 -9.95 -10.35 1.28
CA TYR A 34 -11.03 -9.71 0.53
C TYR A 34 -11.63 -10.66 -0.51
N HIS A 35 -10.80 -11.40 -1.24
CA HIS A 35 -11.24 -12.34 -2.28
C HIS A 35 -11.95 -13.61 -1.78
N LYS A 36 -12.02 -13.83 -0.46
CA LYS A 36 -12.83 -14.92 0.13
C LYS A 36 -14.30 -14.56 0.30
N HIS A 37 -14.68 -13.30 0.09
CA HIS A 37 -16.05 -12.83 0.25
C HIS A 37 -16.83 -12.90 -1.07
N ASP A 38 -18.13 -13.06 -0.97
CA ASP A 38 -19.03 -13.08 -2.13
C ASP A 38 -19.33 -11.68 -2.67
N LEU A 39 -19.71 -11.60 -3.94
CA LEU A 39 -20.15 -10.36 -4.61
C LEU A 39 -19.15 -9.19 -4.53
N ILE A 40 -17.87 -9.51 -4.49
CA ILE A 40 -16.79 -8.53 -4.47
C ILE A 40 -16.52 -7.90 -5.84
N ASN A 41 -15.89 -6.73 -5.83
CA ASN A 41 -15.29 -6.15 -7.02
C ASN A 41 -13.91 -6.80 -7.26
N ILE A 42 -13.80 -7.66 -8.28
CA ILE A 42 -12.54 -8.32 -8.64
C ILE A 42 -11.42 -7.33 -9.02
N ASN A 43 -11.78 -6.13 -9.45
CA ASN A 43 -10.88 -5.05 -9.81
C ASN A 43 -10.76 -4.00 -8.69
N ALA A 44 -11.04 -4.39 -7.44
CA ALA A 44 -11.01 -3.49 -6.30
C ALA A 44 -9.63 -2.84 -6.12
N SER A 45 -9.62 -1.52 -6.01
CA SER A 45 -8.47 -0.78 -5.53
C SER A 45 -8.29 -1.00 -4.02
N TYR A 46 -7.13 -0.60 -3.47
CA TYR A 46 -6.92 -0.60 -2.02
C TYR A 46 -7.99 0.22 -1.27
N TYR A 47 -8.47 1.31 -1.86
CA TYR A 47 -9.55 2.10 -1.27
C TYR A 47 -10.85 1.31 -1.22
N ASP A 48 -11.20 0.60 -2.28
CA ASP A 48 -12.43 -0.21 -2.35
C ASP A 48 -12.42 -1.33 -1.31
N ILE A 49 -11.27 -2.01 -1.15
CA ILE A 49 -11.09 -3.04 -0.11
C ILE A 49 -11.31 -2.42 1.28
N ARG A 50 -10.69 -1.27 1.57
CA ARG A 50 -10.90 -0.60 2.86
C ARG A 50 -12.35 -0.17 3.06
N LYS A 51 -13.01 0.35 2.02
CA LYS A 51 -14.41 0.78 2.08
C LYS A 51 -15.34 -0.40 2.32
N PHE A 52 -15.07 -1.56 1.73
CA PHE A 52 -15.82 -2.79 1.96
C PHE A 52 -15.84 -3.18 3.44
N PHE A 53 -14.68 -3.21 4.11
CA PHE A 53 -14.60 -3.61 5.52
C PHE A 53 -14.97 -2.50 6.50
N GLN A 54 -14.59 -1.25 6.22
CA GLN A 54 -14.81 -0.13 7.14
C GLN A 54 -16.22 0.45 6.99
N GLY A 55 -16.86 0.27 5.83
CA GLY A 55 -18.14 0.91 5.52
C GLY A 55 -18.04 2.43 5.41
N VAL A 56 -19.19 3.07 5.25
CA VAL A 56 -19.35 4.52 5.22
C VAL A 56 -20.32 4.94 6.32
N ASP A 57 -20.03 6.06 6.96
CA ASP A 57 -20.93 6.68 7.93
C ASP A 57 -22.14 7.27 7.19
N SER A 58 -23.34 6.96 7.67
CA SER A 58 -24.60 7.32 7.01
C SER A 58 -24.91 8.81 7.05
N LYS A 59 -24.36 9.55 8.02
CA LYS A 59 -24.60 10.99 8.18
C LYS A 59 -23.62 11.83 7.38
N SER A 60 -22.33 11.51 7.48
CA SER A 60 -21.24 12.28 6.87
C SER A 60 -20.85 11.79 5.48
N GLY A 61 -21.24 10.56 5.11
CA GLY A 61 -20.82 9.90 3.87
C GLY A 61 -19.34 9.53 3.82
N ARG A 62 -18.59 9.74 4.91
CA ARG A 62 -17.14 9.46 4.98
C ARG A 62 -16.91 8.00 5.33
N MET A 63 -15.82 7.43 4.81
CA MET A 63 -15.39 6.08 5.20
C MET A 63 -15.04 6.04 6.68
N ASN A 64 -15.49 5.01 7.41
CA ASN A 64 -15.19 4.88 8.83
C ASN A 64 -13.69 4.64 9.07
N ASN A 65 -13.20 5.07 10.23
CA ASN A 65 -11.80 4.86 10.62
C ASN A 65 -11.51 3.41 11.06
N LYS A 66 -12.52 2.68 11.51
CA LYS A 66 -12.43 1.32 12.05
C LYS A 66 -13.40 0.40 11.30
N SER A 67 -13.11 -0.90 11.34
CA SER A 67 -14.02 -1.97 10.98
C SER A 67 -14.34 -2.80 12.23
N ILE A 68 -15.47 -3.51 12.22
CA ILE A 68 -15.77 -4.55 13.21
C ILE A 68 -15.12 -5.89 12.87
N ASP A 69 -14.58 -6.05 11.65
CA ASP A 69 -13.92 -7.26 11.20
C ASP A 69 -12.51 -7.35 11.79
N GLU A 70 -12.33 -8.23 12.78
CA GLU A 70 -11.08 -8.44 13.49
C GLU A 70 -9.95 -8.97 12.58
N THR A 71 -10.29 -9.84 11.64
CA THR A 71 -9.31 -10.43 10.72
C THR A 71 -8.78 -9.37 9.78
N TYR A 72 -9.67 -8.58 9.18
CA TYR A 72 -9.30 -7.40 8.41
C TYR A 72 -8.46 -6.43 9.24
N ASN A 73 -8.87 -6.11 10.48
CA ASN A 73 -8.15 -5.18 11.35
C ASN A 73 -6.71 -5.63 11.63
N LYS A 74 -6.48 -6.93 11.81
CA LYS A 74 -5.13 -7.50 11.93
C LYS A 74 -4.32 -7.37 10.64
N LEU A 75 -4.93 -7.70 9.50
CA LEU A 75 -4.26 -7.66 8.18
C LEU A 75 -3.90 -6.23 7.75
N ILE A 76 -4.85 -5.30 7.85
CA ILE A 76 -4.63 -3.88 7.53
C ILE A 76 -3.62 -3.24 8.50
N GLY A 77 -3.63 -3.66 9.77
CA GLY A 77 -2.64 -3.26 10.77
C GLY A 77 -1.22 -3.67 10.35
N ASN A 78 -1.02 -4.95 10.03
CA ASN A 78 0.27 -5.46 9.54
C ASN A 78 0.71 -4.71 8.26
N LEU A 79 -0.20 -4.55 7.28
CA LEU A 79 0.13 -3.81 6.05
C LEU A 79 0.60 -2.38 6.35
N ARG A 80 -0.12 -1.63 7.19
CA ARG A 80 0.25 -0.27 7.59
C ARG A 80 1.59 -0.23 8.32
N GLU A 81 1.89 -1.21 9.15
CA GLU A 81 3.17 -1.32 9.83
C GLU A 81 4.32 -1.55 8.84
N ARG A 82 4.17 -2.49 7.90
CA ARG A 82 5.17 -2.71 6.85
C ARG A 82 5.37 -1.45 5.99
N MET A 83 4.30 -0.74 5.64
CA MET A 83 4.37 0.55 4.93
C MET A 83 5.20 1.58 5.70
N LYS A 84 5.01 1.71 7.03
CA LYS A 84 5.81 2.61 7.87
C LYS A 84 7.29 2.23 7.89
N ILE A 85 7.59 0.93 7.96
CA ILE A 85 8.97 0.43 7.96
C ILE A 85 9.66 0.79 6.63
N LEU A 86 9.02 0.53 5.49
CA LEU A 86 9.59 0.91 4.19
C LEU A 86 9.71 2.44 4.05
N ALA A 87 8.70 3.20 4.50
CA ALA A 87 8.72 4.66 4.45
C ALA A 87 9.99 5.23 5.10
N LYS A 88 10.36 4.74 6.30
CA LYS A 88 11.60 5.12 6.99
C LYS A 88 12.87 4.78 6.20
N LYS A 89 12.86 3.70 5.40
CA LYS A 89 14.01 3.32 4.56
C LYS A 89 14.16 4.19 3.33
N ILE A 90 13.06 4.64 2.73
CA ILE A 90 13.09 5.48 1.53
C ILE A 90 13.22 6.98 1.86
N GLU A 91 12.80 7.39 3.05
CA GLU A 91 12.76 8.78 3.50
C GLU A 91 14.07 9.57 3.27
N PRO A 92 15.28 9.04 3.57
CA PRO A 92 16.51 9.77 3.29
C PRO A 92 16.68 10.15 1.81
N LYS A 93 16.26 9.25 0.91
CA LYS A 93 16.33 9.48 -0.54
C LYS A 93 15.29 10.50 -1.01
N ILE A 94 14.15 10.62 -0.34
CA ILE A 94 13.14 11.63 -0.64
C ILE A 94 13.73 13.04 -0.49
N TYR A 95 14.47 13.29 0.60
CA TYR A 95 15.15 14.58 0.82
C TYR A 95 16.38 14.74 -0.07
N GLU A 96 17.17 13.68 -0.30
CA GLU A 96 18.34 13.72 -1.18
C GLU A 96 17.97 14.12 -2.62
N PHE A 97 16.86 13.58 -3.13
CA PHE A 97 16.36 13.88 -4.46
C PHE A 97 15.45 15.12 -4.52
N GLY A 98 15.22 15.81 -3.40
CA GLY A 98 14.45 17.05 -3.35
C GLY A 98 12.94 16.89 -3.58
N PHE A 99 12.39 15.69 -3.39
CA PHE A 99 10.93 15.48 -3.42
C PHE A 99 10.22 16.25 -2.29
N LEU A 100 10.89 16.41 -1.15
CA LEU A 100 10.46 17.24 -0.03
C LEU A 100 11.62 18.16 0.41
N LYS A 101 11.26 19.34 0.93
CA LYS A 101 12.23 20.24 1.59
C LYS A 101 12.48 19.74 3.02
N LYS A 102 13.73 19.86 3.47
CA LYS A 102 14.11 19.62 4.87
C LYS A 102 13.60 20.74 5.78
#